data_AF-A0A166DML8-F1
#
_entry.id   AF-A0A166DML8-F1
#
_cell.length_a   1.000
_cell.length_b   1.000
_cell.length_c   1.000
_cell.angle_alpha   90.00
_cell.angle_beta   90.00
_cell.angle_gamma   90.00
#
_symmetry.space_group_name_H-M   'P 1'
#
loop_
_entity.id
_entity.type
_entity.pdbx_description
1 polymer ?
#
loop_
_entity_poly.entity_id
_entity_poly.type
_entity_poly.pdbx_seq_one_letter_code
_entity_poly.pdbx_strand_id
1 'polypeptide(L)'
;MDSRLEGKYPSRGVVLIAQLALTCLATEQKTRPGMKQVVEMLEHVEAVNEKPRPPRVHSSHHTISRNGQNSATHLSPHHTRQDGNRGSQLPSSIPTSFPSTKSLFINILTLSLVCSACVCKIHVDISNHLPDGSPPLTVRCQSADDDLGYHELYPNQPSYTWAFRPDWWLGTTLFFCHFWWDGKDAVFDVYNEDWGTTYCARFKTVGPSWSPITEELSNTCYWQVMSDGIYLSRTIDPFSSEGSWVQTHKWGDR
;
A
#
# COMPACT_ATOMS: atom_id res chain seq x y z
N MET A 1 -8.16 9.82 16.89
CA MET A 1 -7.47 11.13 16.89
C MET A 1 -6.22 10.99 17.73
N ASP A 2 -5.09 11.52 17.25
CA ASP A 2 -3.78 11.41 17.92
C ASP A 2 -3.84 12.02 19.33
N SER A 3 -3.56 11.20 20.34
CA SER A 3 -3.58 11.60 21.75
C SER A 3 -2.51 12.64 22.09
N ARG A 4 -1.46 12.75 21.27
CA ARG A 4 -0.37 13.73 21.43
C ARG A 4 -0.78 15.16 21.09
N LEU A 5 -1.88 15.33 20.34
CA LEU A 5 -2.37 16.65 19.95
C LEU A 5 -3.27 17.31 21.00
N GLU A 6 -3.62 16.60 22.09
CA GLU A 6 -4.38 17.12 23.24
C GLU A 6 -5.66 17.92 22.89
N GLY A 7 -6.26 17.68 21.72
CA GLY A 7 -7.41 18.45 21.22
C GLY A 7 -7.08 19.89 20.77
N LYS A 8 -5.80 20.26 20.70
CA LYS A 8 -5.32 21.59 20.27
C LYS A 8 -5.20 21.68 18.75
N TYR A 9 -6.31 21.53 18.04
CA TYR A 9 -6.35 21.77 16.60
C TYR A 9 -7.71 22.31 16.16
N PRO A 10 -7.74 23.18 15.14
CA PRO A 10 -8.97 23.68 14.56
C PRO A 10 -9.68 22.58 13.76
N SER A 11 -10.96 22.34 14.06
CA SER A 11 -11.74 21.27 13.43
C SER A 11 -11.87 21.40 11.92
N ARG A 12 -11.93 22.63 11.39
CA ARG A 12 -11.97 22.88 9.94
C ARG A 12 -10.63 22.59 9.26
N GLY A 13 -9.51 22.97 9.87
CA GLY A 13 -8.18 22.69 9.34
C GLY A 13 -7.90 21.19 9.26
N VAL A 14 -8.31 20.42 10.27
CA VAL A 14 -8.11 18.96 10.26
C VAL A 14 -8.90 18.27 9.15
N VAL A 15 -10.13 18.70 8.87
CA VAL A 15 -10.90 18.13 7.75
C VAL A 15 -10.22 18.41 6.41
N LEU A 16 -9.70 19.63 6.22
CA LEU A 16 -8.99 19.99 4.99
C LEU A 16 -7.67 19.23 4.82
N ILE A 17 -6.88 19.08 5.90
CA ILE A 17 -5.64 18.28 5.89
C ILE A 17 -5.96 16.82 5.60
N ALA A 18 -7.00 16.26 6.21
CA ALA A 18 -7.41 14.88 5.97
C ALA A 18 -7.86 14.68 4.51
N GLN A 19 -8.62 15.61 3.95
CA GLN A 19 -9.06 15.55 2.55
C GLN A 19 -7.88 15.67 1.58
N LEU A 20 -6.93 16.57 1.86
CA LEU A 20 -5.70 16.70 1.08
C LEU A 20 -4.89 15.39 1.13
N ALA A 21 -4.69 14.82 2.32
CA ALA A 21 -4.00 13.54 2.48
C ALA A 21 -4.68 12.42 1.70
N LEU A 22 -6.01 12.31 1.76
CA LEU A 22 -6.77 11.33 0.97
C LEU A 22 -6.60 11.52 -0.55
N THR A 23 -6.52 12.77 -1.01
CA THR A 23 -6.34 13.07 -2.43
C THR A 23 -4.91 12.73 -2.88
N CYS A 24 -3.91 13.01 -2.04
CA CYS A 24 -2.51 12.60 -2.30
C CYS A 24 -2.33 11.08 -2.29
N LEU A 25 -3.09 10.36 -1.46
CA LEU A 25 -3.05 8.91 -1.33
C LEU A 25 -4.02 8.19 -2.28
N ALA A 26 -4.67 8.90 -3.20
CA ALA A 26 -5.61 8.28 -4.13
C ALA A 26 -4.92 7.19 -4.96
N THR A 27 -5.63 6.10 -5.30
CA THR A 27 -5.06 5.01 -6.10
C THR A 27 -4.74 5.45 -7.53
N GLU A 28 -5.55 6.34 -8.09
CA GLU A 28 -5.43 6.82 -9.47
C GLU A 28 -4.48 8.03 -9.55
N GLN A 29 -3.37 7.90 -10.28
CA GLN A 29 -2.38 8.98 -10.46
C GLN A 29 -2.99 10.28 -10.99
N LYS A 30 -4.00 10.20 -11.87
CA LYS A 30 -4.67 11.37 -12.46
C LYS A 30 -5.42 12.23 -11.44
N THR A 31 -5.73 11.67 -10.27
CA THR A 31 -6.44 12.35 -9.20
C THR A 31 -5.50 12.93 -8.13
N ARG A 32 -4.22 12.56 -8.16
CA ARG A 32 -3.22 13.07 -7.23
C ARG A 32 -2.78 14.48 -7.64
N PRO A 33 -2.78 15.45 -6.72
CA PRO A 33 -2.35 16.81 -7.03
C PRO A 33 -0.83 16.88 -7.20
N GLY A 34 -0.36 17.78 -8.07
CA GLY A 34 1.06 18.12 -8.15
C GLY A 34 1.52 18.90 -6.91
N MET A 35 2.81 18.81 -6.56
CA MET A 35 3.35 19.41 -5.33
C MET A 35 3.07 20.92 -5.20
N LYS A 36 3.05 21.65 -6.32
CA LYS A 36 2.66 23.07 -6.35
C LYS A 36 1.25 23.30 -5.78
N GLN A 37 0.30 22.45 -6.15
CA GLN A 37 -1.08 22.52 -5.69
C GLN A 37 -1.24 22.04 -4.24
N VAL A 38 -0.42 21.06 -3.83
CA VAL A 38 -0.35 20.63 -2.42
C VAL A 38 0.09 21.77 -1.51
N VAL A 39 1.13 22.51 -1.89
CA VAL A 39 1.62 23.67 -1.13
C VAL A 39 0.56 24.76 -1.06
N GLU A 40 -0.08 25.11 -2.18
CA GLU A 40 -1.17 26.11 -2.21
C GLU A 40 -2.36 25.72 -1.31
N MET A 41 -2.71 24.43 -1.28
CA MET A 41 -3.76 23.92 -0.39
C MET A 41 -3.35 23.97 1.09
N LEU A 42 -2.07 23.71 1.42
CA LEU A 42 -1.56 23.80 2.79
C LEU A 42 -1.51 25.24 3.28
N GLU A 43 -1.06 26.19 2.45
CA GLU A 43 -1.09 27.62 2.74
C GLU A 43 -2.53 28.10 3.02
N HIS A 44 -3.52 27.59 2.27
CA HIS A 44 -4.92 27.88 2.51
C HIS A 44 -5.41 27.35 3.87
N VAL A 45 -4.99 26.13 4.27
CA VAL A 45 -5.34 25.55 5.57
C VAL A 45 -4.80 26.39 6.71
N GLU A 46 -3.57 26.87 6.61
CA GLU A 46 -2.95 27.75 7.60
C GLU A 46 -3.73 29.07 7.74
N ALA A 47 -4.05 29.72 6.62
CA ALA A 47 -4.83 30.97 6.61
C ALA A 47 -6.25 30.83 7.19
N VAL A 48 -6.87 29.65 7.06
CA VAL A 48 -8.19 29.36 7.67
C VAL A 48 -8.08 29.20 9.19
N ASN A 49 -6.93 28.77 9.69
CA ASN A 49 -6.68 28.53 11.12
C ASN A 49 -6.30 29.80 11.89
N GLU A 50 -5.82 30.84 11.21
CA GLU A 50 -5.38 32.10 11.85
C GLU A 50 -6.51 33.01 12.35
N LYS A 51 -7.78 32.79 11.98
CA LYS A 51 -8.88 33.71 12.37
C LYS A 51 -9.44 33.40 13.77
N PRO A 52 -9.20 34.24 14.81
CA PRO A 52 -9.83 34.05 16.11
C PRO A 52 -11.29 34.51 16.03
N ARG A 53 -12.24 33.72 16.53
CA ARG A 53 -13.60 34.20 16.79
C ARG A 53 -13.59 35.04 18.08
N PRO A 54 -14.25 36.21 18.12
CA PRO A 54 -14.37 36.97 19.36
C PRO A 54 -15.16 36.14 20.40
N PRO A 55 -14.82 36.26 21.69
CA PRO A 55 -15.44 35.45 22.74
C PRO A 55 -16.92 35.80 22.89
N ARG A 56 -17.78 34.79 22.73
CA ARG A 56 -19.19 34.88 23.14
C ARG A 56 -19.25 34.80 24.66
N VAL A 57 -19.61 35.91 25.30
CA VAL A 57 -20.02 35.95 26.70
C VAL A 57 -21.32 35.15 26.83
N HIS A 58 -21.31 34.08 27.63
CA HIS A 58 -22.56 33.45 28.07
C HIS A 58 -22.62 33.46 29.59
N SER A 59 -23.61 34.22 30.07
CA SER A 59 -23.98 34.36 31.47
C SER A 59 -24.44 33.03 32.04
N SER A 60 -23.92 32.66 33.20
CA SER A 60 -24.26 31.47 33.95
C SER A 60 -25.52 31.70 34.78
N HIS A 61 -26.60 30.99 34.47
CA HIS A 61 -27.69 30.75 35.41
C HIS A 61 -27.86 29.24 35.64
N HIS A 62 -27.58 28.83 36.88
CA HIS A 62 -27.97 27.55 37.45
C HIS A 62 -29.49 27.50 37.64
N THR A 63 -30.11 26.38 37.28
CA THR A 63 -31.31 25.90 37.98
C THR A 63 -31.30 24.38 38.10
N ILE A 64 -31.21 23.93 39.34
CA ILE A 64 -31.57 22.62 39.85
C ILE A 64 -33.10 22.52 39.82
N SER A 65 -33.67 21.42 39.33
CA SER A 65 -34.95 20.94 39.83
C SER A 65 -35.02 19.42 39.82
N ARG A 66 -35.01 18.92 41.06
CA ARG A 66 -35.32 17.59 41.53
C ARG A 66 -36.85 17.42 41.45
N ASN A 67 -37.34 16.30 40.95
CA ASN A 67 -38.66 15.82 41.39
C ASN A 67 -38.64 14.31 41.51
N GLY A 68 -38.86 13.84 42.74
CA GLY A 68 -39.14 12.45 43.05
C GLY A 68 -40.57 12.32 43.56
N GLN A 69 -41.09 11.10 43.51
CA GLN A 69 -42.09 10.51 44.41
C GLN A 69 -42.06 9.00 44.09
N ASN A 70 -41.58 8.12 45.00
CA ASN A 70 -42.27 7.56 46.18
C ASN A 70 -43.37 6.58 45.75
N SER A 71 -43.56 5.35 46.27
CA SER A 71 -43.14 4.65 47.49
C SER A 71 -43.55 3.15 47.32
N ALA A 72 -42.76 2.15 47.76
CA ALA A 72 -42.90 1.37 49.01
C ALA A 72 -44.25 0.59 49.13
N THR A 73 -44.40 -0.68 49.53
CA THR A 73 -43.63 -1.66 50.34
C THR A 73 -44.51 -2.95 50.46
N HIS A 74 -43.95 -4.09 50.88
CA HIS A 74 -44.43 -4.89 52.06
C HIS A 74 -44.28 -6.44 51.95
N LEU A 75 -43.22 -6.96 52.60
CA LEU A 75 -43.09 -8.12 53.53
C LEU A 75 -43.39 -9.61 53.17
N SER A 76 -42.68 -10.46 53.94
CA SER A 76 -42.22 -11.86 53.72
C SER A 76 -43.08 -12.97 54.42
N PRO A 77 -42.55 -14.12 54.94
CA PRO A 77 -42.69 -15.50 54.40
C PRO A 77 -43.31 -16.54 55.40
N HIS A 78 -43.58 -17.81 54.98
CA HIS A 78 -43.20 -19.08 55.67
C HIS A 78 -43.95 -20.39 55.23
N HIS A 79 -43.15 -21.47 55.11
CA HIS A 79 -43.35 -22.92 55.39
C HIS A 79 -44.41 -23.84 54.74
N THR A 80 -43.93 -24.98 54.16
CA THR A 80 -44.04 -26.41 54.62
C THR A 80 -43.29 -27.33 53.63
N ARG A 81 -42.23 -28.10 54.00
CA ARG A 81 -42.17 -29.52 54.47
C ARG A 81 -42.96 -30.51 53.56
N GLN A 82 -42.47 -31.64 53.04
CA GLN A 82 -41.75 -32.75 53.70
C GLN A 82 -41.31 -33.89 52.72
N ASP A 83 -40.15 -34.51 53.05
CA ASP A 83 -39.60 -35.89 52.83
C ASP A 83 -39.48 -36.60 51.46
N GLY A 84 -38.34 -37.31 51.28
CA GLY A 84 -38.15 -38.17 50.10
C GLY A 84 -36.91 -39.08 49.90
N ASN A 85 -35.93 -39.17 50.80
CA ASN A 85 -35.03 -40.33 51.01
C ASN A 85 -33.94 -40.76 49.97
N ARG A 86 -32.73 -40.99 50.52
CA ARG A 86 -31.69 -42.01 50.23
C ARG A 86 -30.76 -41.91 49.01
N GLY A 87 -29.45 -41.89 49.31
CA GLY A 87 -28.40 -42.33 48.39
C GLY A 87 -26.99 -41.83 48.75
N SER A 88 -26.41 -42.32 49.84
CA SER A 88 -25.02 -42.09 50.22
C SER A 88 -24.05 -42.93 49.37
N GLN A 89 -23.01 -42.30 48.82
CA GLN A 89 -21.58 -42.63 48.96
C GLN A 89 -20.77 -42.29 47.70
N LEU A 90 -19.72 -41.50 47.93
CA LEU A 90 -18.54 -41.33 47.09
C LEU A 90 -17.73 -42.64 47.13
N PRO A 91 -17.06 -43.04 46.04
CA PRO A 91 -15.61 -42.92 46.11
C PRO A 91 -14.95 -42.49 44.78
N SER A 92 -13.90 -41.69 44.95
CA SER A 92 -12.60 -41.71 44.26
C SER A 92 -12.48 -41.64 42.74
N SER A 93 -11.58 -40.74 42.34
CA SER A 93 -10.80 -40.66 41.10
C SER A 93 -11.52 -40.22 39.82
N ILE A 94 -11.51 -38.91 39.62
CA ILE A 94 -11.54 -38.27 38.30
C ILE A 94 -10.21 -38.64 37.61
N PRO A 95 -10.18 -39.29 36.43
CA PRO A 95 -8.98 -39.33 35.62
C PRO A 95 -8.81 -37.94 35.00
N THR A 96 -7.99 -37.10 35.62
CA THR A 96 -7.45 -35.89 34.99
C THR A 96 -6.38 -36.30 33.99
N SER A 97 -6.77 -36.88 32.85
CA SER A 97 -5.89 -36.89 31.69
C SER A 97 -6.06 -35.56 30.96
N PHE A 98 -5.28 -34.58 31.41
CA PHE A 98 -4.98 -33.40 30.61
C PHE A 98 -4.47 -33.87 29.24
N PRO A 99 -5.07 -33.45 28.11
CA PRO A 99 -4.39 -33.59 26.84
C PRO A 99 -3.15 -32.69 26.92
N SER A 100 -1.99 -33.34 26.87
CA SER A 100 -0.68 -32.69 26.76
C SER A 100 -0.76 -31.55 25.73
N THR A 101 -0.49 -30.33 26.19
CA THR A 101 -0.43 -29.09 25.40
C THR A 101 0.64 -29.08 24.31
N LYS A 102 1.29 -30.22 24.03
CA LYS A 102 2.30 -30.38 23.00
C LYS A 102 1.74 -30.66 21.60
N SER A 103 0.43 -30.82 21.46
CA SER A 103 -0.23 -31.10 20.17
C SER A 103 -1.09 -29.95 19.63
N LEU A 104 -0.78 -28.70 19.99
CA LEU A 104 -1.35 -27.51 19.35
C LEU A 104 -0.28 -26.60 18.72
N PHE A 105 1.01 -26.86 18.94
CA PHE A 105 2.11 -26.08 18.35
C PHE A 105 2.61 -26.63 17.01
N ILE A 106 2.31 -27.89 16.67
CA ILE A 106 2.81 -28.52 15.43
C ILE A 106 1.91 -28.24 14.20
N ASN A 107 0.71 -27.67 14.40
CA ASN A 107 -0.14 -27.22 13.29
C ASN A 107 -0.20 -25.70 13.10
N ILE A 108 0.54 -24.93 13.90
CA ILE A 108 0.79 -23.50 13.64
C ILE A 108 2.07 -23.34 12.80
N LEU A 109 3.00 -24.30 12.88
CA LEU A 109 4.19 -24.35 12.02
C LEU A 109 3.93 -24.93 10.62
N THR A 110 2.73 -25.44 10.34
CA THR A 110 2.30 -25.87 9.00
C THR A 110 1.29 -24.92 8.38
N LEU A 111 0.69 -24.00 9.16
CA LEU A 111 0.03 -22.80 8.62
C LEU A 111 1.05 -21.72 8.19
N SER A 112 2.35 -21.93 8.44
CA SER A 112 3.41 -21.15 7.78
C SER A 112 3.73 -21.64 6.37
N LEU A 113 3.07 -22.71 5.89
CA LEU A 113 3.14 -23.18 4.50
C LEU A 113 2.00 -22.61 3.62
N VAL A 114 1.37 -21.51 4.03
CA VAL A 114 0.44 -20.74 3.19
C VAL A 114 0.86 -19.27 3.17
N CYS A 115 2.06 -19.02 2.66
CA CYS A 115 2.28 -17.95 1.70
C CYS A 115 3.71 -18.12 1.18
N SER A 116 3.91 -19.01 0.21
CA SER A 116 4.86 -18.67 -0.86
C SER A 116 4.27 -17.45 -1.55
N ALA A 117 4.39 -16.30 -0.91
CA ALA A 117 4.49 -15.07 -1.65
C ALA A 117 5.56 -15.34 -2.69
N CYS A 118 5.21 -15.29 -3.97
CA CYS A 118 6.18 -15.28 -5.05
C CYS A 118 7.17 -14.17 -4.69
N VAL A 119 8.36 -14.52 -4.18
CA VAL A 119 9.45 -13.55 -3.89
C VAL A 119 10.13 -13.25 -5.22
N CYS A 120 9.32 -12.84 -6.19
CA CYS A 120 9.68 -12.73 -7.58
C CYS A 120 10.29 -11.34 -7.73
N LYS A 121 11.62 -11.30 -7.93
CA LYS A 121 12.34 -10.04 -8.13
C LYS A 121 11.86 -9.44 -9.44
N ILE A 122 11.52 -8.16 -9.43
CA ILE A 122 11.27 -7.43 -10.66
C ILE A 122 12.59 -6.89 -11.16
N HIS A 123 12.87 -7.14 -12.42
CA HIS A 123 14.00 -6.59 -13.14
C HIS A 123 13.51 -5.42 -14.01
N VAL A 124 14.29 -4.35 -14.07
CA VAL A 124 14.09 -3.28 -15.05
C VAL A 124 15.32 -3.25 -15.94
N ASP A 125 15.10 -3.31 -17.24
CA ASP A 125 16.14 -3.35 -18.27
C ASP A 125 15.95 -2.17 -19.22
N ILE A 126 16.93 -1.29 -19.30
CA ILE A 126 16.92 -0.10 -20.16
C ILE A 126 18.02 -0.25 -21.21
N SER A 127 17.62 -0.45 -22.47
CA SER A 127 18.55 -0.55 -23.59
C SER A 127 18.57 0.73 -24.44
N ASN A 128 19.78 1.13 -24.85
CA ASN A 128 20.00 2.25 -25.75
C ASN A 128 20.01 1.76 -27.20
N HIS A 129 18.97 2.11 -27.97
CA HIS A 129 18.82 1.79 -29.40
C HIS A 129 18.92 3.07 -30.27
N LEU A 130 19.64 4.08 -29.78
CA LEU A 130 19.92 5.29 -30.54
C LEU A 130 20.88 5.01 -31.70
N PRO A 131 20.87 5.81 -32.78
CA PRO A 131 21.75 5.61 -33.94
C PRO A 131 23.23 5.62 -33.55
N ASP A 132 24.03 4.87 -34.31
CA ASP A 132 25.48 4.84 -34.16
C ASP A 132 26.09 6.25 -34.27
N GLY A 133 27.05 6.55 -33.38
CA GLY A 133 27.69 7.85 -33.31
C GLY A 133 26.88 8.92 -32.58
N SER A 134 25.69 8.59 -32.06
CA SER A 134 24.96 9.50 -31.17
C SER A 134 25.70 9.70 -29.82
N PRO A 135 25.51 10.86 -29.17
CA PRO A 135 25.96 11.05 -27.78
C PRO A 135 25.37 10.00 -26.85
N PRO A 136 26.04 9.65 -25.74
CA PRO A 136 25.51 8.68 -24.78
C PRO A 136 24.17 9.15 -24.21
N LEU A 137 23.30 8.19 -23.93
CA LEU A 137 22.07 8.40 -23.19
C LEU A 137 22.43 8.46 -21.71
N THR A 138 22.15 9.58 -21.05
CA THR A 138 22.27 9.65 -19.59
C THR A 138 20.92 9.30 -18.97
N VAL A 139 20.94 8.44 -17.94
CA VAL A 139 19.74 8.05 -17.19
C VAL A 139 20.02 8.19 -15.70
N ARG A 140 19.08 8.75 -14.95
CA ARG A 140 19.07 8.69 -13.49
C ARG A 140 17.77 8.07 -13.02
N CYS A 141 17.86 7.01 -12.24
CA CYS A 141 16.71 6.27 -11.74
C CYS A 141 16.67 6.30 -10.22
N GLN A 142 15.48 6.43 -9.65
CA GLN A 142 15.30 6.40 -8.20
C GLN A 142 13.85 6.03 -7.81
N SER A 143 13.69 5.52 -6.58
CA SER A 143 12.42 5.39 -5.88
C SER A 143 12.30 6.48 -4.80
N ALA A 144 11.32 6.35 -3.92
CA ALA A 144 11.22 7.21 -2.74
C ALA A 144 12.40 6.99 -1.76
N ASP A 145 12.85 5.74 -1.64
CA ASP A 145 13.80 5.31 -0.61
C ASP A 145 15.20 5.01 -1.17
N ASP A 146 15.32 4.69 -2.46
CA ASP A 146 16.55 4.25 -3.12
C ASP A 146 16.91 5.14 -4.32
N ASP A 147 18.06 5.80 -4.28
CA ASP A 147 18.65 6.48 -5.45
C ASP A 147 19.67 5.56 -6.13
N LEU A 148 19.37 5.16 -7.37
CA LEU A 148 20.24 4.27 -8.16
C LEU A 148 21.33 5.05 -8.91
N GLY A 149 21.30 6.38 -8.84
CA GLY A 149 22.32 7.26 -9.39
C GLY A 149 22.22 7.44 -10.91
N TYR A 150 23.27 8.08 -11.46
CA TYR A 150 23.40 8.38 -12.88
C TYR A 150 24.18 7.28 -13.61
N HIS A 151 23.73 6.94 -14.81
CA HIS A 151 24.35 5.97 -15.71
C HIS A 151 24.42 6.54 -17.12
N GLU A 152 25.54 6.31 -17.81
CA GLU A 152 25.71 6.67 -19.23
C GLU A 152 25.67 5.39 -20.07
N LEU A 153 24.74 5.34 -21.02
CA LEU A 153 24.52 4.20 -21.90
C LEU A 153 24.93 4.58 -23.32
N TYR A 154 25.91 3.86 -23.87
CA TYR A 154 26.38 4.09 -25.23
C TYR A 154 25.62 3.17 -26.21
N PRO A 155 25.41 3.59 -27.47
CA PRO A 155 24.86 2.71 -28.50
C PRO A 155 25.70 1.43 -28.66
N ASN A 156 25.04 0.31 -28.94
CA ASN A 156 25.64 -1.02 -29.09
C ASN A 156 26.37 -1.57 -27.85
N GLN A 157 26.09 -1.03 -26.67
CA GLN A 157 26.54 -1.60 -25.40
C GLN A 157 25.39 -2.35 -24.69
N PRO A 158 25.72 -3.19 -23.68
CA PRO A 158 24.70 -3.82 -22.84
C PRO A 158 23.76 -2.80 -22.20
N SER A 159 22.53 -3.23 -21.95
CA SER A 159 21.52 -2.46 -21.23
C SER A 159 21.93 -2.19 -19.79
N TYR A 160 21.32 -1.15 -19.21
CA TYR A 160 21.35 -0.91 -17.77
C TYR A 160 20.23 -1.70 -17.11
N THR A 161 20.61 -2.59 -16.20
CA THR A 161 19.66 -3.49 -15.53
C THR A 161 19.83 -3.43 -14.02
N TRP A 162 18.71 -3.37 -13.29
CA TRP A 162 18.68 -3.58 -11.85
C TRP A 162 17.46 -4.42 -11.45
N ALA A 163 17.46 -4.89 -10.21
CA ALA A 163 16.38 -5.71 -9.69
C ALA A 163 16.03 -5.33 -8.25
N PHE A 164 14.74 -5.39 -7.93
CA PHE A 164 14.22 -5.12 -6.60
C PHE A 164 13.11 -6.11 -6.27
N ARG A 165 12.68 -6.12 -5.00
CA ARG A 165 11.51 -6.87 -4.56
C ARG A 165 10.40 -5.87 -4.27
N PRO A 166 9.24 -5.95 -4.93
CA PRO A 166 8.13 -5.06 -4.62
C PRO A 166 7.60 -5.36 -3.21
N ASP A 167 7.23 -4.32 -2.47
CA ASP A 167 6.72 -4.41 -1.10
C ASP A 167 5.18 -4.50 -1.08
N TRP A 168 4.65 -5.60 -1.62
CA TRP A 168 3.22 -5.93 -1.78
C TRP A 168 2.38 -5.97 -0.46
N TRP A 169 2.97 -5.63 0.68
CA TRP A 169 2.38 -5.74 2.03
C TRP A 169 2.30 -4.41 2.81
N LEU A 170 3.10 -3.39 2.47
CA LEU A 170 3.16 -2.12 3.23
C LEU A 170 3.19 -0.84 2.39
N GLY A 171 3.31 -0.92 1.06
CA GLY A 171 3.34 0.26 0.20
C GLY A 171 3.28 -0.08 -1.28
N THR A 172 3.19 0.93 -2.14
CA THR A 172 3.30 0.77 -3.59
C THR A 172 4.75 0.96 -4.03
N THR A 173 5.38 -0.05 -4.64
CA THR A 173 6.74 0.13 -5.17
C THR A 173 6.72 0.88 -6.51
N LEU A 174 7.55 1.93 -6.62
CA LEU A 174 7.64 2.78 -7.81
C LEU A 174 9.10 3.18 -8.04
N PHE A 175 9.53 3.14 -9.29
CA PHE A 175 10.79 3.72 -9.76
C PHE A 175 10.50 4.66 -10.92
N PHE A 176 11.02 5.88 -10.85
CA PHE A 176 11.00 6.83 -11.96
C PHE A 176 12.42 7.08 -12.44
N CYS A 177 12.57 7.37 -13.73
CA CYS A 177 13.84 7.76 -14.31
C CYS A 177 13.72 9.06 -15.09
N HIS A 178 14.81 9.83 -15.05
CA HIS A 178 15.03 10.97 -15.93
C HIS A 178 16.04 10.55 -17.00
N PHE A 179 15.65 10.72 -18.25
CA PHE A 179 16.45 10.43 -19.44
C PHE A 179 16.89 11.74 -20.08
N TRP A 180 18.16 11.82 -20.47
CA TRP A 180 18.73 12.95 -21.23
C TRP A 180 19.45 12.45 -22.47
N TRP A 181 19.15 13.06 -23.61
CA TRP A 181 19.84 12.77 -24.86
C TRP A 181 19.73 13.94 -25.85
N ASP A 182 20.87 14.43 -26.34
CA ASP A 182 20.94 15.46 -27.40
C ASP A 182 20.06 16.71 -27.12
N GLY A 183 20.13 17.22 -25.90
CA GLY A 183 19.33 18.37 -25.46
C GLY A 183 17.85 18.09 -25.22
N LYS A 184 17.39 16.85 -25.43
CA LYS A 184 16.05 16.38 -25.08
C LYS A 184 16.07 15.76 -23.68
N ASP A 185 14.94 15.85 -23.00
CA ASP A 185 14.73 15.20 -21.73
C ASP A 185 13.32 14.59 -21.60
N ALA A 186 13.20 13.53 -20.79
CA ALA A 186 11.93 12.89 -20.46
C ALA A 186 12.00 12.33 -19.03
N VAL A 187 10.91 12.48 -18.26
CA VAL A 187 10.80 11.97 -16.88
C VAL A 187 9.50 11.20 -16.75
N PHE A 188 9.58 9.94 -16.32
CA PHE A 188 8.41 9.09 -16.12
C PHE A 188 8.73 7.88 -15.25
N ASP A 189 7.68 7.20 -14.80
CA ASP A 189 7.77 5.96 -14.04
C ASP A 189 8.22 4.82 -14.96
N VAL A 190 9.40 4.24 -14.69
CA VAL A 190 9.89 3.05 -15.41
C VAL A 190 9.38 1.75 -14.77
N TYR A 191 8.87 1.84 -13.55
CA TYR A 191 8.11 0.81 -12.89
C TYR A 191 7.11 1.43 -11.93
N ASN A 192 5.89 0.89 -11.94
CA ASN A 192 4.86 1.18 -10.97
C ASN A 192 4.09 -0.11 -10.72
N GLU A 193 3.78 -0.40 -9.47
CA GLU A 193 3.05 -1.62 -9.07
C GLU A 193 1.70 -1.79 -9.79
N ASP A 194 0.99 -0.69 -10.07
CA ASP A 194 -0.34 -0.71 -10.70
C ASP A 194 -0.35 -1.41 -12.07
N TRP A 195 0.68 -1.18 -12.87
CA TRP A 195 0.80 -1.75 -14.22
C TRP A 195 1.98 -2.72 -14.39
N GLY A 196 2.93 -2.73 -13.45
CA GLY A 196 4.14 -3.55 -13.50
C GLY A 196 3.84 -5.05 -13.49
N THR A 197 2.73 -5.47 -12.86
CA THR A 197 2.24 -6.85 -12.92
C THR A 197 1.76 -7.25 -14.32
N THR A 198 1.28 -6.29 -15.11
CA THR A 198 0.77 -6.54 -16.47
C THR A 198 1.90 -6.57 -17.50
N TYR A 199 2.93 -5.72 -17.34
CA TYR A 199 3.99 -5.58 -18.33
C TYR A 199 5.27 -6.32 -17.97
N CYS A 200 5.58 -6.48 -16.68
CA CYS A 200 6.86 -7.01 -16.20
C CYS A 200 6.73 -8.35 -15.49
N ALA A 201 5.81 -8.49 -14.53
CA ALA A 201 5.63 -9.69 -13.70
C ALA A 201 4.55 -10.62 -14.25
N ARG A 202 4.82 -11.26 -15.39
CA ARG A 202 3.83 -12.06 -16.10
C ARG A 202 3.90 -13.51 -15.71
N PHE A 203 2.75 -14.03 -15.32
CA PHE A 203 2.59 -15.43 -14.95
C PHE A 203 1.55 -16.12 -15.83
N LYS A 204 1.79 -17.39 -16.17
CA LYS A 204 0.82 -18.27 -16.81
C LYS A 204 0.32 -19.28 -15.79
N THR A 205 -0.99 -19.43 -15.66
CA THR A 205 -1.55 -20.58 -14.96
C THR A 205 -1.61 -21.76 -15.91
N VAL A 206 -0.88 -22.83 -15.56
CA VAL A 206 -0.86 -24.10 -16.28
C VAL A 206 -1.39 -25.21 -15.38
N GLY A 207 -1.87 -26.30 -15.97
CA GLY A 207 -2.40 -27.45 -15.22
C GLY A 207 -3.93 -27.48 -15.10
N PRO A 208 -4.47 -28.52 -14.44
CA PRO A 208 -5.90 -28.74 -14.38
C PRO A 208 -6.58 -27.73 -13.45
N SER A 209 -7.86 -27.44 -13.71
CA SER A 209 -8.66 -26.48 -12.92
C SER A 209 -8.68 -26.78 -11.41
N TRP A 210 -8.48 -28.04 -11.00
CA TRP A 210 -8.48 -28.46 -9.60
C TRP A 210 -7.11 -28.31 -8.91
N SER A 211 -6.05 -28.05 -9.67
CA SER A 211 -4.69 -27.81 -9.15
C SER A 211 -3.88 -26.96 -10.15
N PRO A 212 -4.17 -25.65 -10.26
CA PRO A 212 -3.40 -24.76 -11.11
C PRO A 212 -1.98 -24.53 -10.57
N ILE A 213 -1.02 -24.46 -11.48
CA ILE A 213 0.38 -24.14 -11.24
C ILE A 213 0.67 -22.79 -11.89
N THR A 214 1.29 -21.88 -11.16
CA THR A 214 1.69 -20.57 -11.68
C THR A 214 3.12 -20.65 -12.21
N GLU A 215 3.31 -20.45 -13.51
CA GLU A 215 4.61 -20.42 -14.19
C GLU A 215 5.00 -18.96 -14.44
N GLU A 216 6.18 -18.55 -13.97
CA GLU A 216 6.74 -17.22 -14.24
C GLU A 216 7.25 -17.16 -15.68
N LEU A 217 6.61 -16.34 -16.50
CA LEU A 217 6.98 -16.16 -17.91
C LEU A 217 8.06 -15.09 -18.06
N SER A 218 7.89 -13.97 -17.36
CA SER A 218 8.87 -12.90 -17.26
C SER A 218 8.65 -12.15 -15.96
N ASN A 219 9.74 -11.62 -15.42
CA ASN A 219 9.75 -10.66 -14.32
C ASN A 219 10.47 -9.36 -14.70
N THR A 220 10.71 -9.14 -15.99
CA THR A 220 11.51 -8.03 -16.49
C THR A 220 10.65 -7.01 -17.23
N CYS A 221 10.78 -5.74 -16.84
CA CYS A 221 10.33 -4.60 -17.62
C CYS A 221 11.40 -4.25 -18.66
N TYR A 222 11.15 -4.51 -19.93
CA TYR A 222 12.07 -4.12 -21.00
C TYR A 222 11.70 -2.75 -21.57
N TRP A 223 12.68 -1.84 -21.53
CA TRP A 223 12.59 -0.48 -22.05
C TRP A 223 13.58 -0.26 -23.17
N GLN A 224 13.12 0.29 -24.29
CA GLN A 224 13.95 0.68 -25.42
C GLN A 224 13.88 2.18 -25.65
N VAL A 225 15.05 2.81 -25.67
CA VAL A 225 15.19 4.24 -25.95
C VAL A 225 15.64 4.44 -27.40
N MET A 226 14.84 5.14 -28.18
CA MET A 226 15.06 5.42 -29.60
C MET A 226 15.05 6.92 -29.87
N SER A 227 15.39 7.31 -31.09
CA SER A 227 15.52 8.73 -31.47
C SER A 227 14.18 9.48 -31.51
N ASP A 228 13.07 8.76 -31.67
CA ASP A 228 11.71 9.27 -31.76
C ASP A 228 10.89 9.11 -30.47
N GLY A 229 11.34 8.29 -29.51
CA GLY A 229 10.75 8.21 -28.19
C GLY A 229 11.23 7.01 -27.38
N ILE A 230 10.48 6.70 -26.32
CA ILE A 230 10.77 5.64 -25.38
C ILE A 230 9.63 4.62 -25.39
N TYR A 231 10.01 3.34 -25.45
CA TYR A 231 9.14 2.22 -25.70
C TYR A 231 9.20 1.19 -24.57
N LEU A 232 8.03 0.69 -24.17
CA LEU A 232 7.89 -0.41 -23.21
C LEU A 232 7.47 -1.68 -23.95
N SER A 233 8.10 -2.81 -23.64
CA SER A 233 7.71 -4.11 -24.20
C SER A 233 6.37 -4.57 -23.63
N ARG A 234 5.47 -5.03 -24.52
CA ARG A 234 4.28 -5.80 -24.14
C ARG A 234 4.42 -7.29 -24.38
N THR A 235 5.60 -7.82 -24.69
CA THR A 235 5.83 -9.27 -24.86
C THR A 235 6.74 -9.81 -23.78
N ILE A 236 6.63 -11.13 -23.55
CA ILE A 236 7.47 -11.86 -22.60
C ILE A 236 8.92 -11.92 -23.11
N ASP A 237 9.08 -12.05 -24.44
CA ASP A 237 10.36 -12.02 -25.12
C ASP A 237 10.42 -10.79 -26.05
N PRO A 238 11.24 -9.77 -25.72
CA PRO A 238 11.43 -8.59 -26.57
C PRO A 238 12.14 -8.91 -27.89
N PHE A 239 12.80 -10.08 -28.00
CA PHE A 239 13.53 -10.52 -29.19
C PHE A 239 12.69 -11.40 -30.13
N SER A 240 11.47 -11.77 -29.72
CA SER A 240 10.54 -12.49 -30.59
C SER A 240 9.99 -11.57 -31.69
N SER A 241 9.83 -12.11 -32.91
CA SER A 241 9.36 -11.37 -34.10
C SER A 241 7.94 -10.78 -33.98
N GLU A 242 7.23 -11.02 -32.87
CA GLU A 242 5.90 -10.50 -32.57
C GLU A 242 5.89 -9.12 -31.89
N GLY A 243 7.05 -8.49 -31.71
CA GLY A 243 7.25 -7.04 -31.78
C GLY A 243 6.12 -6.17 -31.26
N SER A 244 5.79 -6.27 -29.97
CA SER A 244 4.78 -5.40 -29.39
C SER A 244 5.40 -4.41 -28.40
N TRP A 245 6.32 -3.60 -28.90
CA TRP A 245 6.77 -2.37 -28.25
C TRP A 245 5.67 -1.31 -28.36
N VAL A 246 5.39 -0.62 -27.26
CA VAL A 246 4.47 0.53 -27.26
C VAL A 246 5.24 1.76 -26.90
N GLN A 247 5.14 2.79 -27.75
CA GLN A 247 5.66 4.11 -27.44
C GLN A 247 4.84 4.66 -26.27
N THR A 248 5.44 4.74 -25.09
CA THR A 248 4.79 5.26 -23.90
C THR A 248 5.11 6.74 -23.71
N HIS A 249 6.28 7.18 -24.18
CA HIS A 249 6.74 8.56 -24.02
C HIS A 249 7.42 9.09 -25.28
N LYS A 250 7.15 10.36 -25.61
CA LYS A 250 7.91 11.12 -26.61
C LYS A 250 8.86 12.06 -25.90
N TRP A 251 9.95 12.39 -26.57
CA TRP A 251 10.90 13.38 -26.09
C TRP A 251 10.25 14.75 -25.94
N GLY A 252 10.44 15.42 -24.80
CA GLY A 252 9.96 16.77 -24.55
C GLY A 252 8.48 16.89 -24.13
N ASP A 253 7.73 15.79 -24.06
CA ASP A 253 6.40 15.79 -23.43
C ASP A 253 6.59 15.86 -21.90
N ARG A 254 6.20 17.00 -21.30
CA ARG A 254 6.17 17.24 -19.85
C ARG A 254 4.74 17.34 -19.35
#